data_AF-R7S6G9-F1
#
_entry.id   AF-R7S6G9-F1
#
_cell.length_a   1.000
_cell.length_b   1.000
_cell.length_c   1.000
_cell.angle_alpha   90.00
_cell.angle_beta   90.00
_cell.angle_gamma   90.00
#
_symmetry.space_group_name_H-M   'P 1'
#
loop_
_entity.id
_entity.type
_entity.pdbx_description
1 polymer ?
#
loop_
_entity_poly.entity_id
_entity_poly.type
_entity_poly.pdbx_seq_one_letter_code
_entity_poly.pdbx_strand_id
1 'polypeptide(L)'
;MEEIRGVGRGSYIWGRSVHNIRIERLWVDVTAGFGNKWKELFRELEALHGLDVDNDAHIWLLQRLFLVAINVDASNWAATWNQHVVARRGGRHMSPMQMYSHGLAEHGQRGIYPPQDSLPTGSSPYADYADYGIDWDALDRPVIRRHHDQHNLHDTTNPFLTDNPSGLSHVEVPDPRCPFSPEQVALLDTRLQILPCFGRKNMRTCVELWIAALQIAQNIM
;
A
#
# COMPACT_ATOMS: atom_id res chain seq x y z
N MET A 1 13.76 9.24 4.29
CA MET A 1 13.45 8.83 5.68
C MET A 1 14.69 8.89 6.56
N GLU A 2 15.82 8.27 6.19
CA GLU A 2 17.09 8.44 6.93
C GLU A 2 17.68 9.85 6.84
N GLU A 3 17.61 10.53 5.68
CA GLU A 3 18.04 11.93 5.52
C GLU A 3 17.33 12.91 6.47
N ILE A 4 16.11 12.57 6.91
CA ILE A 4 15.30 13.41 7.80
C ILE A 4 15.38 12.91 9.25
N ARG A 5 15.72 11.63 9.49
CA ARG A 5 15.50 10.95 10.79
C ARG A 5 16.69 10.16 11.36
N GLY A 6 17.82 10.12 10.65
CA GLY A 6 19.06 9.46 11.07
C GLY A 6 19.17 7.98 10.66
N VAL A 7 20.41 7.51 10.55
CA VAL A 7 20.81 6.15 10.10
C VAL A 7 20.66 5.12 11.22
N GLY A 8 20.38 3.85 10.89
CA GLY A 8 20.54 2.71 11.81
C GLY A 8 19.46 2.51 12.87
N ARG A 9 18.25 3.08 12.67
CA ARG A 9 17.14 3.01 13.64
C ARG A 9 16.28 1.75 13.55
N GLY A 10 16.55 0.85 12.60
CA GLY A 10 15.67 -0.29 12.34
C GLY A 10 14.27 0.13 11.87
N SER A 11 14.14 1.30 11.21
CA SER A 11 12.87 1.85 10.70
C SER A 11 12.27 1.06 9.54
N TYR A 12 12.94 -0.03 9.14
CA TYR A 12 12.58 -0.89 8.04
C TYR A 12 12.63 -2.34 8.55
N ILE A 13 11.48 -3.02 8.48
CA ILE A 13 11.41 -4.46 8.72
C ILE A 13 11.97 -5.11 7.47
N TRP A 14 13.16 -5.67 7.59
CA TRP A 14 13.92 -6.25 6.49
C TRP A 14 14.50 -7.58 6.96
N GLY A 15 14.47 -8.59 6.11
CA GLY A 15 14.88 -9.92 6.51
C GLY A 15 14.11 -11.00 5.77
N ARG A 16 14.08 -12.18 6.38
CA ARG A 16 13.60 -13.44 5.81
C ARG A 16 12.22 -13.30 5.17
N SER A 17 11.95 -14.07 4.11
CA SER A 17 10.64 -14.07 3.43
C SER A 17 9.45 -14.39 4.35
N VAL A 18 9.70 -14.94 5.54
CA VAL A 18 8.65 -15.25 6.54
C VAL A 18 8.10 -14.03 7.27
N HIS A 19 8.88 -12.95 7.36
CA HIS A 19 8.44 -11.69 7.98
C HIS A 19 7.52 -10.88 7.05
N ASN A 20 7.50 -11.21 5.76
CA ASN A 20 6.70 -10.51 4.75
C ASN A 20 5.34 -11.19 4.48
N ILE A 21 5.10 -12.39 5.01
CA ILE A 21 3.89 -13.20 4.71
C ILE A 21 2.60 -12.42 4.98
N ARG A 22 2.55 -11.67 6.09
CA ARG A 22 1.33 -10.95 6.48
C ARG A 22 1.03 -9.77 5.55
N ILE A 23 2.05 -9.02 5.14
CA ILE A 23 1.85 -7.88 4.23
C ILE A 23 1.58 -8.37 2.80
N GLU A 24 2.19 -9.48 2.37
CA GLU A 24 1.87 -10.12 1.08
C GLU A 24 0.42 -10.58 1.00
N ARG A 25 -0.11 -11.22 2.06
CA ARG A 25 -1.54 -11.59 2.12
C ARG A 25 -2.43 -10.36 2.10
N LEU A 26 -2.07 -9.33 2.87
CA LEU A 26 -2.81 -8.09 2.88
C LEU A 26 -2.85 -7.46 1.48
N TRP A 27 -1.77 -7.52 0.70
CA TRP A 27 -1.74 -7.04 -0.68
C TRP A 27 -2.69 -7.81 -1.61
N VAL A 28 -2.85 -9.12 -1.40
CA VAL A 28 -3.86 -9.92 -2.10
C VAL A 28 -5.26 -9.42 -1.76
N ASP A 29 -5.55 -9.18 -0.48
CA ASP A 29 -6.85 -8.69 -0.01
C ASP A 29 -7.14 -7.25 -0.48
N VAL A 30 -6.13 -6.38 -0.52
CA VAL A 30 -6.20 -5.01 -1.07
C VAL A 30 -6.57 -5.07 -2.55
N THR A 31 -5.87 -5.92 -3.30
CA THR A 31 -6.11 -6.08 -4.74
C THR A 31 -7.51 -6.63 -4.97
N ALA A 32 -7.91 -7.70 -4.27
CA ALA A 32 -9.23 -8.29 -4.40
C ALA A 32 -10.35 -7.33 -3.95
N GLY A 33 -10.12 -6.54 -2.91
CA GLY A 33 -11.12 -5.70 -2.28
C GLY A 33 -11.45 -4.41 -3.02
N PHE A 34 -10.44 -3.68 -3.49
CA PHE A 34 -10.68 -2.47 -4.28
C PHE A 34 -9.72 -2.28 -5.46
N GLY A 35 -8.51 -2.84 -5.42
CA GLY A 35 -7.51 -2.60 -6.47
C GLY A 35 -7.88 -3.18 -7.83
N ASN A 36 -8.52 -4.35 -7.88
CA ASN A 36 -8.75 -5.09 -9.11
C ASN A 36 -9.65 -4.35 -10.09
N LYS A 37 -10.68 -3.64 -9.60
CA LYS A 37 -11.59 -2.88 -10.47
C LYS A 37 -10.86 -1.72 -11.18
N TRP A 38 -9.95 -1.05 -10.49
CA TRP A 38 -9.15 0.05 -11.05
C TRP A 38 -8.10 -0.49 -12.02
N LYS A 39 -7.48 -1.62 -11.69
CA LYS A 39 -6.56 -2.32 -12.58
C LYS A 39 -7.23 -2.72 -13.90
N GLU A 40 -8.41 -3.31 -13.84
CA GLU A 40 -9.15 -3.71 -15.05
C GLU A 40 -9.63 -2.48 -15.84
N LEU A 41 -10.07 -1.41 -15.17
CA LEU A 41 -10.37 -0.13 -15.82
C LEU A 41 -9.15 0.38 -16.60
N PHE A 42 -7.97 0.47 -15.99
CA PHE A 42 -6.79 1.01 -16.67
C PHE A 42 -6.33 0.15 -17.84
N ARG A 43 -6.44 -1.18 -17.73
CA ARG A 43 -6.21 -2.09 -18.85
C ARG A 43 -7.19 -1.88 -19.99
N GLU A 44 -8.47 -1.65 -19.68
CA GLU A 44 -9.49 -1.30 -20.67
C GLU A 44 -9.17 0.03 -21.36
N LEU A 45 -8.75 1.04 -20.59
CA LEU A 45 -8.37 2.34 -21.15
C LEU A 45 -7.16 2.25 -22.09
N GLU A 46 -6.15 1.46 -21.72
CA GLU A 46 -4.95 1.21 -22.53
C GLU A 46 -5.30 0.46 -23.81
N ALA A 47 -6.09 -0.61 -23.70
CA ALA A 47 -6.42 -1.45 -24.85
C ALA A 47 -7.39 -0.79 -25.85
N LEU A 48 -8.35 0.01 -25.37
CA LEU A 48 -9.51 0.43 -26.18
C LEU A 48 -9.72 1.95 -26.26
N HIS A 49 -9.13 2.75 -25.36
CA HIS A 49 -9.48 4.16 -25.19
C HIS A 49 -8.29 5.11 -25.23
N GLY A 50 -7.17 4.67 -25.81
CA GLY A 50 -6.04 5.54 -26.15
C GLY A 50 -5.24 6.05 -24.95
N LEU A 51 -5.34 5.38 -23.80
CA LEU A 51 -4.37 5.60 -22.73
C LEU A 51 -2.99 5.14 -23.20
N ASP A 52 -2.00 6.00 -22.99
CA ASP A 52 -0.60 5.76 -23.32
C ASP A 52 0.16 5.83 -21.99
N VAL A 53 0.71 4.70 -21.57
CA VAL A 53 1.36 4.54 -20.27
C VAL A 53 2.73 5.20 -20.20
N ASP A 54 3.34 5.47 -21.36
CA ASP A 54 4.64 6.14 -21.47
C ASP A 54 4.48 7.67 -21.60
N ASN A 55 3.24 8.18 -21.63
CA ASN A 55 2.95 9.60 -21.75
C ASN A 55 2.58 10.21 -20.39
N ASP A 56 3.51 11.01 -19.82
CA ASP A 56 3.32 11.72 -18.55
C ASP A 56 2.04 12.57 -18.50
N ALA A 57 1.61 13.15 -19.62
CA ALA A 57 0.37 13.93 -19.68
C ALA A 57 -0.88 13.06 -19.46
N HIS A 58 -0.86 11.82 -20.00
CA HIS A 58 -1.93 10.85 -19.80
C HIS A 58 -1.95 10.34 -18.35
N ILE A 59 -0.77 10.08 -17.77
CA ILE A 59 -0.66 9.70 -16.35
C ILE A 59 -1.15 10.82 -15.42
N TRP A 60 -0.77 12.08 -15.71
CA TRP A 60 -1.28 13.24 -14.97
C TRP A 60 -2.80 13.32 -15.06
N LEU A 61 -3.38 13.16 -16.25
CA LEU A 61 -4.83 13.22 -16.45
C LEU A 61 -5.56 12.09 -15.70
N LEU A 62 -5.02 10.86 -15.73
CA LEU A 62 -5.54 9.74 -14.95
C LEU A 62 -5.57 10.07 -13.45
N GLN A 63 -4.47 10.60 -12.92
CA GLN A 63 -4.38 11.00 -11.52
C GLN A 63 -5.39 12.11 -11.20
N ARG A 64 -5.51 13.13 -12.06
CA ARG A 64 -6.47 14.23 -11.88
C ARG A 64 -7.91 13.72 -11.80
N LEU A 65 -8.28 12.75 -12.63
CA LEU A 65 -9.65 12.22 -12.71
C LEU A 65 -9.97 11.21 -11.59
N PHE A 66 -9.05 10.31 -11.29
CA PHE A 66 -9.37 9.09 -10.55
C PHE A 66 -8.67 8.95 -9.19
N LEU A 67 -7.60 9.71 -8.90
CA LEU A 67 -6.84 9.54 -7.66
C LEU A 67 -7.70 9.77 -6.41
N VAL A 68 -8.57 10.78 -6.44
CA VAL A 68 -9.50 11.05 -5.33
C VAL A 68 -10.46 9.87 -5.11
N ALA A 69 -11.00 9.30 -6.19
CA ALA A 69 -11.91 8.16 -6.12
C ALA A 69 -11.21 6.90 -5.60
N ILE A 70 -9.98 6.64 -6.06
CA ILE A 70 -9.13 5.54 -5.59
C ILE A 70 -8.83 5.69 -4.10
N ASN A 71 -8.48 6.90 -3.64
CA ASN A 71 -8.21 7.16 -2.23
C ASN A 71 -9.44 6.96 -1.34
N VAL A 72 -10.63 7.34 -1.84
CA VAL A 72 -11.90 7.07 -1.14
C VAL A 72 -12.17 5.57 -1.06
N ASP A 73 -11.98 4.82 -2.15
CA ASP A 73 -12.13 3.38 -2.15
C ASP A 73 -11.15 2.69 -1.20
N ALA A 74 -9.89 3.10 -1.22
CA ALA A 74 -8.85 2.60 -0.32
C ALA A 74 -9.21 2.87 1.15
N SER A 75 -9.70 4.08 1.45
CA SER A 75 -10.13 4.48 2.80
C SER A 75 -11.34 3.67 3.27
N ASN A 76 -12.33 3.47 2.40
CA ASN A 76 -13.51 2.67 2.70
C ASN A 76 -13.14 1.20 2.93
N TRP A 77 -12.31 0.63 2.05
CA TRP A 77 -11.82 -0.73 2.20
C TRP A 77 -11.05 -0.89 3.50
N ALA A 78 -10.14 0.04 3.84
CA ALA A 78 -9.40 -0.01 5.09
C ALA A 78 -10.33 0.07 6.32
N ALA A 79 -11.36 0.93 6.29
CA ALA A 79 -12.34 1.02 7.37
C ALA A 79 -13.12 -0.29 7.55
N THR A 80 -13.56 -0.92 6.46
CA THR A 80 -14.25 -2.21 6.50
C THR A 80 -13.31 -3.34 6.94
N TRP A 81 -12.11 -3.40 6.38
CA TRP A 81 -11.11 -4.40 6.72
C TRP A 81 -10.70 -4.28 8.19
N ASN A 82 -10.59 -3.10 8.76
CA ASN A 82 -10.27 -2.98 10.19
C ASN A 82 -11.37 -3.51 11.12
N GLN A 83 -12.60 -3.67 10.62
CA GLN A 83 -13.75 -4.16 11.38
C GLN A 83 -14.09 -5.63 11.12
N HIS A 84 -13.56 -6.25 10.05
CA HIS A 84 -13.85 -7.65 9.75
C HIS A 84 -13.21 -8.57 10.78
N VAL A 85 -13.88 -9.68 11.10
CA VAL A 85 -13.39 -10.64 12.10
C VAL A 85 -12.36 -11.56 11.45
N VAL A 86 -11.15 -11.59 12.03
CA VAL A 86 -10.09 -12.52 11.62
C VAL A 86 -10.15 -13.76 12.51
N ALA A 87 -10.24 -14.93 11.89
CA ALA A 87 -10.12 -16.20 12.59
C ALA A 87 -8.67 -16.40 13.05
N ARG A 88 -8.49 -16.73 14.33
CA ARG A 88 -7.16 -16.96 14.92
C ARG A 88 -7.13 -18.34 15.53
N ARG A 89 -6.05 -19.09 15.26
CA ARG A 89 -5.86 -20.40 15.86
C ARG A 89 -5.50 -20.22 17.34
N GLY A 90 -6.17 -20.96 18.23
CA GLY A 90 -5.87 -20.94 19.67
C GLY A 90 -6.30 -19.67 20.42
N GLY A 91 -7.08 -18.77 19.81
CA GLY A 91 -7.55 -17.54 20.44
C GLY A 91 -8.96 -17.14 20.02
N ARG A 92 -9.51 -16.08 20.63
CA ARG A 92 -10.81 -15.53 20.23
C ARG A 92 -10.71 -14.86 18.86
N HIS A 93 -11.72 -15.08 18.03
CA HIS A 93 -11.89 -14.36 16.77
C HIS A 93 -12.16 -12.89 17.06
N MET A 94 -11.38 -12.00 16.46
CA MET A 94 -11.43 -10.56 16.72
C MET A 94 -11.15 -9.80 15.44
N SER A 95 -11.70 -8.59 15.31
CA SER A 95 -11.32 -7.69 14.23
C SER A 95 -9.94 -7.05 14.46
N PRO A 96 -9.24 -6.58 13.42
CA PRO A 96 -8.01 -5.83 13.58
C PRO A 96 -8.15 -4.66 14.57
N MET A 97 -9.28 -3.95 14.55
CA MET A 97 -9.56 -2.86 15.49
C MET A 97 -9.72 -3.36 16.94
N GLN A 98 -10.37 -4.51 17.13
CA GLN A 98 -10.49 -5.14 18.46
C GLN A 98 -9.13 -5.62 18.96
N MET A 99 -8.33 -6.24 18.09
CA MET A 99 -6.97 -6.69 18.43
C MET A 99 -6.08 -5.51 18.81
N TYR A 100 -6.17 -4.40 18.06
CA TYR A 100 -5.44 -3.17 18.38
C TYR A 100 -5.86 -2.59 19.74
N SER A 101 -7.17 -2.44 19.97
CA SER A 101 -7.70 -1.93 21.24
C SER A 101 -7.33 -2.82 22.44
N HIS A 102 -7.39 -4.14 22.26
CA HIS A 102 -7.00 -5.11 23.30
C HIS A 102 -5.51 -5.05 23.60
N GLY A 103 -4.67 -5.07 22.56
CA GLY A 103 -3.22 -4.95 22.72
C GLY A 103 -2.82 -3.63 23.38
N LEU A 104 -3.52 -2.54 23.06
CA LEU A 104 -3.31 -1.24 23.70
C LEU A 104 -3.65 -1.28 25.21
N ALA A 105 -4.74 -1.95 25.58
CA ALA A 105 -5.14 -2.10 26.98
C ALA A 105 -4.20 -3.02 27.77
N GLU A 106 -3.74 -4.12 27.17
CA GLU A 106 -2.85 -5.09 27.83
C GLU A 106 -1.40 -4.61 27.94
N HIS A 107 -0.91 -3.90 26.92
CA HIS A 107 0.51 -3.60 26.78
C HIS A 107 0.83 -2.10 26.82
N GLY A 108 -0.18 -1.25 27.01
CA GLY A 108 -0.05 0.21 27.00
C GLY A 108 0.15 0.79 25.61
N GLN A 109 0.23 2.13 25.52
CA GLN A 109 0.59 2.82 24.28
C GLN A 109 2.01 2.44 23.87
N ARG A 110 2.12 1.57 22.86
CA ARG A 110 3.37 1.32 22.15
C ARG A 110 3.39 2.19 20.91
N GLY A 111 4.32 3.15 20.89
CA GLY A 111 4.64 3.88 19.66
C GLY A 111 5.37 2.97 18.67
N ILE A 112 5.66 3.49 17.47
CA ILE A 112 6.60 2.85 16.53
C ILE A 112 7.98 2.67 17.17
N TYR A 113 8.28 3.46 18.21
CA TYR A 113 9.50 3.38 19.00
C TYR A 113 9.15 3.06 20.46
N PRO A 114 9.85 2.10 21.10
CA PRO A 114 9.80 1.96 22.54
C PRO A 114 10.41 3.22 23.19
N PRO A 115 9.89 3.69 24.35
CA PRO A 115 10.56 4.70 25.15
C PRO A 115 11.98 4.22 25.47
N GLN A 116 13.00 5.06 25.25
CA GLN A 116 14.41 4.65 25.49
C GLN A 116 14.68 4.28 26.96
N ASP A 117 13.84 4.75 27.88
CA ASP A 117 14.03 4.59 29.33
C ASP A 117 13.47 3.29 29.92
N SER A 118 12.81 2.43 29.12
CA SER A 118 12.13 1.22 29.63
C SER A 118 12.87 -0.10 29.36
N LEU A 119 14.07 -0.07 28.79
CA LEU A 119 14.83 -1.28 28.46
C LEU A 119 15.88 -1.59 29.55
N PRO A 120 15.90 -2.79 30.13
CA PRO A 120 16.96 -3.20 31.05
C PRO A 120 18.33 -3.10 30.38
N THR A 121 19.34 -2.62 31.12
CA THR A 121 20.72 -2.49 30.65
C THR A 121 21.22 -3.81 30.08
N GLY A 122 21.50 -3.87 28.77
CA GLY A 122 21.95 -5.08 28.07
C GLY A 122 20.89 -5.78 27.21
N SER A 123 19.64 -5.32 27.21
CA SER A 123 18.59 -5.80 26.30
C SER A 123 18.67 -5.02 24.98
N SER A 124 18.70 -5.71 23.83
CA SER A 124 18.51 -5.04 22.55
C SER A 124 17.07 -4.51 22.49
N PRO A 125 16.85 -3.20 22.20
CA PRO A 125 15.52 -2.63 21.94
C PRO A 125 14.73 -3.40 20.87
N TYR A 126 15.45 -4.13 20.03
CA TYR A 126 14.96 -4.82 18.85
C TYR A 126 14.71 -6.33 19.07
N ALA A 127 15.07 -6.88 20.23
CA ALA A 127 14.85 -8.30 20.53
C ALA A 127 13.35 -8.67 20.52
N ASP A 128 12.47 -7.77 20.97
CA ASP A 128 11.01 -7.96 20.98
C ASP A 128 10.37 -7.85 19.57
N TYR A 129 11.13 -7.36 18.58
CA TYR A 129 10.66 -7.19 17.20
C TYR A 129 11.14 -8.29 16.25
N ALA A 130 12.05 -9.16 16.69
CA ALA A 130 12.61 -10.25 15.87
C ALA A 130 11.53 -11.19 15.31
N ASP A 131 10.44 -11.37 16.07
CA ASP A 131 9.31 -12.24 15.68
C ASP A 131 8.17 -11.47 15.01
N TYR A 132 8.27 -10.14 14.92
CA TYR A 132 7.21 -9.30 14.38
C TYR A 132 7.08 -9.48 12.87
N GLY A 133 5.85 -9.66 12.38
CA GLY A 133 5.58 -9.93 10.97
C GLY A 133 5.65 -11.40 10.58
N ILE A 134 6.26 -12.26 11.41
CA ILE A 134 6.24 -13.70 11.20
C ILE A 134 4.83 -14.25 11.42
N ASP A 135 4.32 -14.97 10.43
CA ASP A 135 3.13 -15.80 10.58
C ASP A 135 3.55 -17.24 10.94
N TRP A 136 3.76 -17.48 12.24
CA TRP A 136 4.15 -18.79 12.76
C TRP A 136 3.15 -19.89 12.38
N ASP A 137 1.85 -19.58 12.39
CA ASP A 137 0.79 -20.50 11.97
C ASP A 137 0.89 -20.86 10.48
N ALA A 138 1.35 -19.93 9.64
CA ALA A 138 1.58 -20.18 8.23
C ALA A 138 2.85 -20.98 7.96
N LEU A 139 3.91 -20.70 8.71
CA LEU A 139 5.18 -21.43 8.65
C LEU A 139 5.01 -22.90 9.04
N ASP A 140 4.07 -23.21 9.93
CA ASP A 140 3.70 -24.59 10.24
C ASP A 140 3.05 -25.34 9.07
N ARG A 141 2.60 -24.65 8.02
CA ARG A 141 2.06 -25.31 6.83
C ARG A 141 3.20 -25.93 6.02
N PRO A 142 3.15 -27.24 5.72
CA PRO A 142 4.27 -27.96 5.13
C PRO A 142 4.62 -27.51 3.71
N VAL A 143 3.71 -26.84 3.00
CA VAL A 143 3.98 -26.25 1.67
C VAL A 143 4.77 -24.94 1.79
N ILE A 144 4.36 -24.07 2.71
CA ILE A 144 5.03 -22.78 2.98
C ILE A 144 6.41 -23.03 3.56
N ARG A 145 6.53 -23.97 4.49
CA ARG A 145 7.81 -24.38 5.08
C ARG A 145 8.79 -24.91 4.04
N ARG A 146 8.34 -25.84 3.17
CA ARG A 146 9.17 -26.37 2.08
C ARG A 146 9.64 -25.29 1.11
N HIS A 147 8.76 -24.39 0.72
CA HIS A 147 9.12 -23.26 -0.14
C HIS A 147 10.13 -22.33 0.56
N HIS A 148 9.92 -22.03 1.84
CA HIS A 148 10.86 -21.22 2.63
C HIS A 148 12.24 -21.88 2.73
N ASP A 149 12.30 -23.17 3.09
CA ASP A 149 13.54 -23.93 3.25
C ASP A 149 14.31 -24.06 1.92
N GLN A 150 13.60 -24.14 0.79
CA GLN A 150 14.21 -24.18 -0.55
C GLN A 150 14.86 -22.85 -0.96
N HIS A 151 14.30 -21.72 -0.54
CA HIS A 151 14.71 -20.39 -1.00
C HIS A 151 15.57 -19.61 0.00
N ASN A 152 15.73 -20.08 1.25
CA ASN A 152 16.49 -19.39 2.31
C ASN A 152 17.57 -20.29 2.98
N LEU A 153 18.33 -21.04 2.16
CA LEU A 153 19.32 -22.05 2.61
C LEU A 153 20.48 -21.51 3.48
N HIS A 154 20.75 -20.19 3.49
CA HIS A 154 21.89 -19.57 4.20
C HIS A 154 21.51 -18.70 5.40
N ASP A 155 20.27 -18.82 5.85
CA ASP A 155 19.68 -17.89 6.82
C ASP A 155 19.88 -18.39 8.27
N THR A 156 21.13 -18.48 8.73
CA THR A 156 21.47 -18.91 10.11
C THR A 156 21.48 -17.76 11.12
N THR A 157 21.60 -16.51 10.64
CA THR A 157 21.73 -15.32 11.48
C THR A 157 20.44 -14.51 11.42
N ASN A 158 20.01 -13.91 12.53
CA ASN A 158 18.81 -13.10 12.59
C ASN A 158 19.03 -11.78 11.81
N PRO A 159 18.38 -11.55 10.66
CA PRO A 159 18.60 -10.35 9.84
C PRO A 159 18.15 -9.05 10.52
N PHE A 160 17.39 -9.14 11.62
CA PHE A 160 17.01 -8.00 12.45
C PHE A 160 18.09 -7.62 13.47
N LEU A 161 19.12 -8.46 13.66
CA LEU A 161 20.25 -8.19 14.57
C LEU A 161 21.53 -7.79 13.81
N THR A 162 21.66 -8.22 12.56
CA THR A 162 22.82 -7.93 11.71
C THR A 162 22.32 -7.80 10.28
N ASP A 163 22.08 -6.57 9.83
CA ASP A 163 22.88 -6.03 8.72
C ASP A 163 22.42 -4.65 8.25
N ASN A 164 21.15 -4.27 8.12
CA ASN A 164 20.79 -3.04 7.37
C ASN A 164 21.30 -3.15 5.90
N PRO A 165 20.42 -3.29 4.92
CA PRO A 165 20.84 -3.56 3.55
C PRO A 165 21.71 -2.40 3.04
N SER A 166 22.79 -2.72 2.31
CA SER A 166 23.75 -1.73 1.78
C SER A 166 23.11 -0.69 0.84
N GLY A 167 21.88 -0.95 0.38
CA GLY A 167 21.03 -0.01 -0.32
C GLY A 167 19.55 -0.37 -0.13
N LEU A 168 18.71 0.65 0.03
CA LEU A 168 17.26 0.48 0.03
C LEU A 168 16.76 0.32 -1.41
N SER A 169 15.67 -0.44 -1.60
CA SER A 169 14.96 -0.46 -2.87
C SER A 169 14.44 0.95 -3.17
N HIS A 170 15.08 1.67 -4.08
CA HIS A 170 14.60 2.94 -4.56
C HIS A 170 13.51 2.69 -5.60
N VAL A 171 12.29 3.14 -5.31
CA VAL A 171 11.20 3.19 -6.28
C VAL A 171 11.07 4.66 -6.68
N GLU A 172 11.52 4.98 -7.89
CA GLU A 172 11.22 6.28 -8.49
C GLU A 172 9.71 6.33 -8.73
N VAL A 173 9.04 7.25 -8.03
CA VAL A 173 7.66 7.64 -8.36
C VAL A 173 7.80 8.94 -9.14
N PRO A 174 7.84 8.89 -10.49
CA PRO A 174 7.89 10.11 -11.28
C PRO A 174 6.66 10.95 -10.94
N ASP A 175 6.86 12.24 -10.67
CA ASP A 175 5.78 13.21 -10.57
C ASP A 175 5.39 13.60 -12.00
N PRO A 176 4.24 13.12 -12.53
CA PRO A 176 3.83 13.47 -13.87
C PRO A 176 3.49 14.96 -13.87
N ARG A 177 4.46 15.77 -14.30
CA ARG A 177 4.32 17.23 -14.29
C ARG A 177 3.09 17.63 -15.09
N CYS A 178 2.27 18.51 -14.51
CA CYS A 178 1.10 19.05 -15.19
C CYS A 178 1.51 19.64 -16.55
N PRO A 179 0.98 19.13 -17.68
CA PRO A 179 1.35 19.61 -19.01
C PRO A 179 0.65 20.93 -19.37
N PHE A 180 -0.30 21.38 -18.55
CA PHE A 180 -1.18 22.53 -18.81
C PHE A 180 -0.82 23.72 -17.93
N SER A 181 -1.09 24.93 -18.45
CA SER A 181 -1.09 26.16 -17.67
C SER A 181 -2.23 26.17 -16.65
N PRO A 182 -2.14 26.98 -15.57
CA PRO A 182 -3.22 27.08 -14.58
C PRO A 182 -4.59 27.45 -15.19
N GLU A 183 -4.61 28.29 -16.23
CA GLU A 183 -5.82 28.69 -16.94
C GLU A 183 -6.41 27.51 -17.74
N GLN A 184 -5.57 26.73 -18.40
CA GLN A 184 -5.97 25.53 -19.13
C GLN A 184 -6.53 24.45 -18.18
N VAL A 185 -5.93 24.28 -17.00
CA VAL A 185 -6.45 23.37 -15.96
C VAL A 185 -7.82 23.84 -15.46
N ALA A 186 -7.99 25.13 -15.19
CA ALA A 186 -9.28 25.68 -14.76
C ALA A 186 -10.36 25.48 -15.83
N LEU A 187 -10.01 25.64 -17.12
CA LEU A 187 -10.92 25.38 -18.23
C LEU A 187 -11.28 23.89 -18.33
N LEU A 188 -10.30 23.00 -18.20
CA LEU A 188 -10.51 21.56 -18.17
C LEU A 188 -11.48 21.19 -17.04
N ASP A 189 -11.20 21.62 -15.81
CA ASP A 189 -12.05 21.33 -14.64
C ASP A 189 -13.49 21.82 -14.84
N THR A 190 -13.65 23.04 -15.36
CA THR A 190 -14.99 23.61 -15.66
C THR A 190 -15.74 22.75 -16.68
N ARG A 191 -15.05 22.29 -17.73
CA ARG A 191 -15.64 21.43 -18.76
C ARG A 191 -15.91 20.01 -18.25
N LEU A 192 -15.14 19.51 -17.31
CA LEU A 192 -15.38 18.20 -16.70
C LEU A 192 -16.63 18.24 -15.80
N GLN A 193 -16.82 19.31 -15.02
CA GLN A 193 -17.95 19.43 -14.09
C GLN A 193 -19.32 19.43 -14.75
N ILE A 194 -19.42 19.89 -16.00
CA ILE A 194 -20.68 19.89 -16.76
C ILE A 194 -21.02 18.51 -17.35
N LEU A 195 -20.08 17.55 -17.33
CA LEU A 195 -20.32 16.24 -17.92
C LEU A 195 -21.31 15.42 -17.06
N PRO A 196 -22.31 14.76 -17.67
CA PRO A 196 -23.26 13.92 -16.93
C PRO A 196 -22.63 12.77 -16.15
N CYS A 197 -21.46 12.29 -16.60
CA CYS A 197 -20.68 11.22 -15.96
C CYS A 197 -19.82 11.71 -14.79
N PHE A 198 -19.64 13.03 -14.64
CA PHE A 198 -18.81 13.60 -13.58
C PHE A 198 -19.40 13.29 -12.19
N GLY A 199 -18.56 12.81 -11.27
CA GLY A 199 -18.97 12.44 -9.91
C GLY A 199 -19.73 11.11 -9.76
N ARG A 200 -20.01 10.39 -10.86
CA ARG A 200 -20.62 9.05 -10.79
C ARG A 200 -19.55 7.99 -10.46
N LYS A 201 -19.94 6.99 -9.66
CA LYS A 201 -19.02 5.99 -9.08
C LYS A 201 -18.98 4.64 -9.81
N ASN A 202 -19.48 4.55 -11.04
CA ASN A 202 -19.47 3.31 -11.82
C ASN A 202 -18.25 3.27 -12.77
N MET A 203 -17.66 2.09 -12.97
CA MET A 203 -16.55 1.89 -13.91
C MET A 203 -16.90 2.34 -15.34
N ARG A 204 -18.13 2.07 -15.80
CA ARG A 204 -18.59 2.55 -17.12
C ARG A 204 -18.54 4.08 -17.24
N THR A 205 -18.95 4.79 -16.18
CA THR A 205 -18.90 6.26 -16.17
C THR A 205 -17.47 6.77 -16.05
N CYS A 206 -16.55 6.00 -15.46
CA CYS A 206 -15.12 6.32 -15.46
C CYS A 206 -14.53 6.23 -16.87
N VAL A 207 -14.91 5.22 -17.66
CA VAL A 207 -14.51 5.12 -19.08
C VAL A 207 -15.04 6.32 -19.88
N GLU A 208 -16.34 6.63 -19.75
CA GLU A 208 -16.94 7.80 -20.41
C GLU A 208 -16.26 9.12 -20.02
N LEU A 209 -15.93 9.27 -18.73
CA LEU A 209 -15.22 10.43 -18.21
C LEU A 209 -13.80 10.52 -18.78
N TRP A 210 -13.06 9.41 -18.87
CA TRP A 210 -11.74 9.37 -19.49
C TRP A 210 -11.79 9.83 -20.95
N ILE A 211 -12.68 9.24 -21.76
CA ILE A 211 -12.81 9.57 -23.19
C ILE A 211 -13.09 11.06 -23.37
N ALA A 212 -14.06 11.60 -22.62
CA ALA A 212 -14.39 13.02 -22.69
C ALA A 212 -13.24 13.91 -22.22
N ALA A 213 -12.58 13.54 -21.11
CA ALA A 213 -11.45 14.30 -20.57
C ALA A 213 -10.26 14.34 -21.54
N LEU A 214 -9.92 13.20 -22.17
CA LEU A 214 -8.84 13.11 -23.14
C LEU A 214 -9.12 14.00 -24.35
N GLN A 215 -10.35 13.99 -24.87
CA GLN A 215 -10.76 14.87 -25.96
C GLN A 215 -10.69 16.36 -25.55
N ILE A 216 -11.13 16.70 -24.34
CA ILE A 216 -11.06 18.07 -23.84
C ILE A 216 -9.59 18.50 -23.71
N ALA A 217 -8.73 17.65 -23.13
CA ALA A 217 -7.30 17.91 -22.95
C ALA A 217 -6.59 18.15 -24.30
N GLN A 218 -6.89 17.34 -25.32
CA GLN A 218 -6.35 17.51 -26.68
C GLN A 218 -6.80 18.80 -27.37
N ASN A 219 -7.97 19.34 -27.01
CA ASN A 219 -8.50 20.58 -27.59
C ASN A 219 -8.02 21.85 -26.85
N ILE A 220 -7.47 21.70 -25.65
CA ILE A 220 -6.98 22.82 -24.82
C ILE A 220 -5.47 23.02 -25.01
N MET A 221 -4.74 21.97 -25.39
CA MET A 221 -3.32 21.99 -25.76
C MET A 221 -3.10 22.73 -27.09
#